data_AF-A0ABF7T5W3-F1
#
_entry.id   AF-A0ABF7T5W3-F1
#
_cell.length_a   1.000
_cell.length_b   1.000
_cell.length_c   1.000
_cell.angle_alpha   90.00
_cell.angle_beta   90.00
_cell.angle_gamma   90.00
#
_symmetry.space_group_name_H-M   'P 1'
#
loop_
_entity.id
_entity.type
_entity.pdbx_description
1 polymer ?
#
loop_
_entity_poly.entity_id
_entity_poly.type
_entity_poly.pdbx_seq_one_letter_code
_entity_poly.pdbx_strand_id
1 'polypeptide(L)'
;MASEIAIIKVPAPIVTLQQFAELEGVSYRTARRWTTGDNPRLPIEPRVIRKGCKRAGGQVRIYYARWKEEQMRKALGHSRFQLVIGA
;
A
#
# COMPACT_ATOMS: atom_id res chain seq x y z
N MET A 1 -31.91 11.43 -4.65
CA MET A 1 -30.75 11.85 -3.83
C MET A 1 -29.50 11.30 -4.47
N ALA A 2 -28.71 12.16 -5.13
CA ALA A 2 -27.42 11.77 -5.69
C ALA A 2 -26.53 11.31 -4.53
N SER A 3 -26.10 10.06 -4.57
CA SER A 3 -25.17 9.53 -3.60
C SER A 3 -23.79 10.02 -3.98
N GLU A 4 -23.19 10.90 -3.19
CA GLU A 4 -21.81 11.32 -3.42
C GLU A 4 -20.90 10.11 -3.20
N ILE A 5 -20.45 9.51 -4.30
CA ILE A 5 -19.45 8.44 -4.28
C ILE A 5 -18.09 9.13 -4.31
N ALA A 6 -17.29 8.96 -3.26
CA ALA A 6 -15.91 9.42 -3.28
C ALA A 6 -15.12 8.60 -4.31
N ILE A 7 -14.57 9.27 -5.33
CA ILE A 7 -13.73 8.64 -6.35
C ILE A 7 -12.27 8.84 -5.97
N ILE A 8 -11.54 7.73 -5.85
CA ILE A 8 -10.13 7.73 -5.45
C ILE A 8 -9.33 7.15 -6.59
N LYS A 9 -8.47 7.98 -7.17
CA LYS A 9 -7.57 7.55 -8.23
C LYS A 9 -6.25 7.06 -7.64
N VAL A 10 -5.86 5.88 -8.06
CA VAL A 10 -4.62 5.23 -7.62
C VAL A 10 -3.81 4.89 -8.87
N PRO A 11 -2.52 5.26 -8.95
CA PRO A 11 -1.72 5.11 -10.18
C PRO A 11 -1.46 3.64 -10.53
N ALA A 12 -1.29 2.78 -9.54
CA ALA A 12 -1.05 1.35 -9.72
C ALA A 12 -1.58 0.55 -8.53
N PRO A 13 -2.03 -0.70 -8.75
CA PRO A 13 -2.53 -1.55 -7.67
C PRO A 13 -1.41 -2.00 -6.73
N ILE A 14 -0.23 -2.19 -7.29
CA ILE A 14 0.99 -2.61 -6.59
C ILE A 14 2.06 -1.57 -6.87
N VAL A 15 2.74 -1.15 -5.81
CA VAL A 15 3.83 -0.17 -5.90
C VAL A 15 5.07 -0.68 -5.19
N THR A 16 6.21 -0.12 -5.58
CA THR A 16 7.48 -0.34 -4.90
C THR A 16 7.59 0.53 -3.65
N LEU A 17 8.55 0.23 -2.77
CA LEU A 17 8.81 1.05 -1.58
C LEU A 17 9.11 2.52 -1.90
N GLN A 18 9.84 2.77 -2.99
CA GLN A 18 10.19 4.12 -3.40
C GLN A 18 8.96 4.88 -3.93
N GLN A 19 8.19 4.24 -4.81
CA GLN A 19 6.94 4.83 -5.30
C GLN A 19 5.96 5.09 -4.16
N PHE A 20 5.85 4.19 -3.18
CA PHE A 20 5.02 4.41 -1.99
C PHE A 20 5.48 5.65 -1.21
N ALA A 21 6.79 5.79 -1.00
CA ALA A 21 7.37 6.92 -0.30
C ALA A 21 7.07 8.25 -1.02
N GLU A 22 7.20 8.26 -2.35
CA GLU A 22 6.88 9.42 -3.20
C GLU A 22 5.37 9.76 -3.17
N LEU A 23 4.49 8.76 -3.27
CA LEU A 23 3.04 8.96 -3.29
C LEU A 23 2.47 9.44 -1.95
N GLU A 24 3.00 8.94 -0.83
CA GLU A 24 2.55 9.34 0.51
C GLU A 24 3.37 10.50 1.11
N GLY A 25 4.41 10.98 0.41
CA GLY A 25 5.28 12.04 0.92
C GLY A 25 6.06 11.66 2.17
N VAL A 26 6.36 10.36 2.37
CA VAL A 26 7.09 9.85 3.53
C VAL A 26 8.53 9.48 3.17
N SER A 27 9.44 9.50 4.14
CA SER A 27 10.81 9.07 3.88
C SER A 27 10.87 7.58 3.50
N TYR A 28 11.82 7.21 2.64
CA TYR A 28 12.09 5.79 2.30
C TYR A 28 12.33 4.94 3.55
N ARG A 29 13.01 5.48 4.57
CA ARG A 29 13.27 4.79 5.84
C ARG A 29 11.97 4.50 6.60
N THR A 30 11.03 5.45 6.61
CA THR A 30 9.71 5.28 7.21
C THR A 30 8.91 4.20 6.49
N ALA A 31 8.84 4.27 5.15
CA ALA A 31 8.17 3.26 4.34
C ALA A 31 8.77 1.86 4.54
N ARG A 32 10.11 1.76 4.62
CA ARG A 32 10.81 0.50 4.91
C ARG A 32 10.45 -0.07 6.28
N ARG A 33 10.32 0.78 7.30
CA ARG A 33 9.91 0.37 8.65
C ARG A 33 8.48 -0.17 8.68
N TRP A 34 7.57 0.43 7.90
CA TRP A 34 6.17 -0.01 7.81
C TRP A 34 5.97 -1.29 7.00
N THR A 35 6.95 -1.70 6.19
CA THR A 35 6.88 -2.95 5.40
C THR A 35 7.62 -4.10 6.06
N THR A 36 8.90 -3.90 6.40
CA THR A 36 9.83 -4.97 6.80
C THR A 36 10.46 -4.73 8.18
N GLY A 37 10.06 -3.66 8.86
CA GLY A 37 10.51 -3.37 10.23
C GLY A 37 9.74 -4.18 11.27
N ASP A 38 9.98 -3.85 12.54
CA ASP A 38 9.46 -4.60 13.69
C ASP A 38 7.93 -4.54 13.86
N ASN A 39 7.27 -3.59 13.20
CA ASN A 39 5.81 -3.45 13.21
C ASN A 39 5.31 -3.18 11.77
N PRO A 40 5.17 -4.23 10.95
CA PRO A 40 4.68 -4.09 9.59
C PRO A 40 3.20 -3.69 9.61
N ARG A 41 2.90 -2.57 8.95
CA ARG A 41 1.55 -1.97 8.86
C ARG A 41 1.00 -1.96 7.45
N LEU A 42 1.85 -2.24 6.46
CA LEU A 42 1.47 -2.22 5.05
C LEU A 42 1.20 -3.63 4.55
N PRO A 43 0.13 -3.83 3.75
CA PRO A 43 -0.09 -5.09 3.06
C PRO A 43 0.99 -5.25 1.99
N ILE A 44 1.84 -6.26 2.13
CA ILE A 44 2.93 -6.57 1.19
C ILE A 44 2.72 -7.95 0.58
N GLU A 45 3.28 -8.15 -0.62
CA GLU A 45 3.39 -9.48 -1.21
C GLU A 45 4.24 -10.37 -0.29
N PRO A 46 3.79 -11.60 0.03
CA PRO A 46 4.55 -12.53 0.86
C PRO A 46 5.96 -12.74 0.30
N ARG A 47 6.96 -12.57 1.16
CA ARG A 47 8.36 -12.69 0.75
C ARG A 47 8.91 -14.03 1.18
N VAL A 48 9.25 -14.87 0.22
CA VAL A 48 9.85 -16.18 0.47
C VAL A 48 11.36 -16.03 0.67
N ILE A 49 11.87 -16.52 1.79
CA ILE A 49 13.30 -16.63 2.03
C ILE A 49 13.80 -17.87 1.28
N ARG A 50 14.72 -17.67 0.33
CA ARG A 50 15.32 -18.78 -0.43
C ARG A 50 16.17 -19.65 0.49
N LYS A 51 16.22 -20.96 0.22
CA LYS A 51 17.05 -21.92 0.97
C LYS A 51 18.51 -21.45 0.97
N GLY A 52 19.11 -21.35 2.16
CA GLY A 52 20.48 -20.87 2.35
C GLY A 52 20.61 -19.35 2.56
N CYS A 53 19.54 -18.57 2.44
CA CYS A 53 19.55 -17.14 2.73
C CYS A 53 19.04 -16.84 4.15
N LYS A 54 19.66 -15.87 4.83
CA LYS A 54 19.22 -15.42 6.18
C LYS A 54 18.05 -14.43 6.13
N ARG A 55 17.80 -13.81 4.98
CA ARG A 55 16.78 -12.75 4.80
C ARG A 55 16.11 -12.87 3.43
N ALA A 56 14.87 -12.41 3.33
CA ALA A 56 14.17 -12.31 2.06
C ALA A 56 14.86 -11.27 1.17
N GLY A 57 15.26 -11.70 -0.03
CA GLY A 57 15.81 -10.83 -1.07
C GLY A 57 14.73 -10.17 -1.93
N GLY A 58 15.14 -9.35 -2.89
CA GLY A 58 14.25 -8.72 -3.87
C GLY A 58 13.55 -7.45 -3.40
N GLN A 59 12.90 -6.79 -4.35
CA GLN A 59 12.16 -5.55 -4.12
C GLN A 59 10.87 -5.82 -3.34
N VAL A 60 10.53 -4.93 -2.41
CA VAL A 60 9.26 -5.01 -1.67
C VAL A 60 8.14 -4.49 -2.55
N ARG A 61 7.11 -5.32 -2.74
CA ARG A 61 5.88 -4.99 -3.45
C ARG A 61 4.77 -4.76 -2.43
N ILE A 62 4.18 -3.58 -2.46
CA ILE A 62 3.15 -3.12 -1.53
C ILE A 62 1.82 -3.13 -2.29
N TYR A 63 0.79 -3.78 -1.72
CA TYR A 63 -0.58 -3.75 -2.26
C TYR A 63 -1.23 -2.40 -1.96
N TYR A 64 -0.87 -1.39 -2.75
CA TYR A 64 -1.23 -0.01 -2.51
C TYR A 64 -2.74 0.26 -2.63
N ALA A 65 -3.41 -0.36 -3.61
CA ALA A 65 -4.87 -0.24 -3.73
C ALA A 65 -5.59 -0.74 -2.47
N ARG A 66 -5.20 -1.91 -1.96
CA ARG A 66 -5.75 -2.47 -0.73
C ARG A 66 -5.49 -1.57 0.47
N TRP A 67 -4.27 -1.04 0.58
CA TRP A 67 -3.93 -0.13 1.67
C TRP A 67 -4.78 1.16 1.63
N LYS A 68 -4.93 1.78 0.45
CA LYS A 68 -5.78 2.98 0.29
C LYS A 68 -7.25 2.68 0.59
N GLU A 69 -7.77 1.54 0.14
CA GLU A 69 -9.13 1.10 0.47
C GLU A 69 -9.33 0.99 1.99
N GLU A 70 -8.40 0.36 2.70
CA GLU A 70 -8.47 0.22 4.16
C GLU A 70 -8.39 1.57 4.89
N GLN A 71 -7.53 2.49 4.43
CA GLN A 71 -7.47 3.85 4.98
C GLN A 71 -8.80 4.60 4.78
N MET A 72 -9.39 4.48 3.61
CA MET A 72 -10.61 5.21 3.24
C MET A 72 -11.84 4.64 3.93
N ARG A 73 -11.91 3.32 4.06
CA ARG A 73 -12.94 2.66 4.87
C ARG A 73 -12.87 3.12 6.33
N LYS A 74 -11.67 3.26 6.89
CA LYS A 74 -11.47 3.77 8.27
C LYS A 74 -11.81 5.26 8.40
N ALA A 75 -11.44 6.08 7.42
CA ALA A 75 -11.67 7.52 7.46
C ALA A 75 -13.15 7.90 7.25
N LEU A 76 -13.83 7.26 6.30
CA LEU A 76 -15.22 7.55 5.94
C LEU A 76 -16.22 6.81 6.83
N GLY A 77 -15.80 5.73 7.49
CA GLY A 77 -16.70 4.86 8.27
C GLY A 77 -17.69 4.06 7.42
N HIS A 78 -17.61 4.12 6.09
CA HIS A 78 -18.49 3.42 5.16
C HIS A 78 -17.77 2.96 3.89
N SER A 79 -18.38 2.02 3.15
CA SER A 79 -17.81 1.44 1.92
C SER A 79 -18.30 2.10 0.63
N ARG A 80 -18.94 3.28 0.69
CA ARG A 80 -19.49 3.99 -0.48
C ARG A 80 -18.43 4.84 -1.19
N PHE A 81 -17.39 4.20 -1.70
CA PHE A 81 -16.35 4.85 -2.48
C PHE A 81 -15.91 3.94 -3.63
N GLN A 82 -15.39 4.54 -4.70
CA GLN A 82 -14.88 3.82 -5.85
C GLN A 82 -13.38 4.06 -5.97
N LEU A 83 -12.61 2.98 -6.02
CA LEU A 83 -11.17 3.04 -6.27
C LEU A 83 -10.93 2.79 -7.76
N VAL A 84 -10.47 3.82 -8.47
CA VAL A 84 -10.14 3.77 -9.89
C VAL A 84 -8.63 3.57 -10.01
N ILE A 85 -8.24 2.47 -10.67
CA ILE A 85 -6.84 2.13 -10.90
C ILE A 85 -6.49 2.54 -12.33
N GLY A 86 -5.45 3.36 -12.46
CA GLY A 86 -5.01 3.90 -13.75
C GLY A 86 -4.98 5.43 -13.74
N ALA A 87 -4.16 5.99 -14.63
CA ALA A 87 -4.09 7.42 -14.91
C ALA A 87 -5.29 7.85 -15.76
#